data_AF-A0A497XKC1-F1
#
_entry.id   AF-A0A497XKC1-F1
#
_cell.length_a   1.000
_cell.length_b   1.000
_cell.length_c   1.000
_cell.angle_alpha   90.00
_cell.angle_beta   90.00
_cell.angle_gamma   90.00
#
_symmetry.space_group_name_H-M   'P 1'
#
loop_
_entity.id
_entity.type
_entity.pdbx_description
1 polymer ?
#
loop_
_entity_poly.entity_id
_entity_poly.type
_entity_poly.pdbx_seq_one_letter_code
_entity_poly.pdbx_strand_id
1 'polypeptide(L)'
;MVLSHLADAQPPGAEATVRSGETTRAMRERAQAMKSQAEAQYAKDTAECYRQNVFPYGCLDAAKSRRKDALSRASALEKESRSQERAENRARQAEKEERRSAENRRIEAEAAVQGARERQKPATQGQRDERFAKEAGDAEKRRAKLQAEQAAHSKKQQEQMLRDAEAERLRPARIKAEAERRRELEKHGADVAERAKRNEEARRKREAEEAAAKQRQAEADAKRVDDGSFLCWLWPARFCQPRSAGK
;
A
#
# COMPACT_ATOMS: atom_id res chain seq x y z
N MET A 1 40.32 7.43 -56.30
CA MET A 1 40.87 8.10 -55.11
C MET A 1 39.85 9.11 -54.61
N VAL A 2 39.64 9.16 -53.29
CA VAL A 2 38.88 10.15 -52.48
C VAL A 2 37.34 10.02 -52.56
N LEU A 3 36.71 9.24 -51.66
CA LEU A 3 36.19 9.57 -50.31
C LEU A 3 34.92 10.46 -50.39
N SER A 4 33.70 9.91 -50.25
CA SER A 4 33.02 9.49 -49.01
C SER A 4 32.79 10.63 -48.01
N HIS A 5 31.76 11.45 -48.22
CA HIS A 5 31.12 12.27 -47.17
C HIS A 5 29.60 12.08 -47.20
N LEU A 6 29.14 10.90 -46.79
CA LEU A 6 27.83 10.76 -46.15
C LEU A 6 28.00 11.36 -44.76
N ALA A 7 27.55 12.60 -44.59
CA ALA A 7 27.37 13.18 -43.28
C ALA A 7 26.22 12.42 -42.60
N ASP A 8 26.61 11.59 -41.64
CA ASP A 8 25.74 11.03 -40.60
C ASP A 8 24.86 12.14 -40.02
N ALA A 9 23.61 12.18 -40.44
CA ALA A 9 22.55 12.90 -39.73
C ALA A 9 22.17 12.04 -38.51
N GLN A 10 23.00 12.13 -37.48
CA GLN A 10 22.75 11.59 -36.15
C GLN A 10 21.39 12.14 -35.65
N PRO A 11 20.39 11.31 -35.33
CA PRO A 11 19.16 11.82 -34.72
C PRO A 11 19.50 12.45 -33.35
N PRO A 12 19.17 13.75 -33.11
CA PRO A 12 19.40 14.38 -31.83
C PRO A 12 18.33 13.87 -30.85
N GLY A 13 18.58 12.72 -30.23
CA GLY A 13 17.60 12.14 -29.30
C GLY A 13 18.09 11.01 -28.41
N ALA A 14 19.24 10.39 -28.69
CA ALA A 14 19.68 9.20 -27.95
C ALA A 14 20.62 9.49 -26.77
N GLU A 15 21.23 10.68 -26.69
CA GLU A 15 22.28 10.96 -25.70
C GLU A 15 21.81 11.72 -24.45
N ALA A 16 20.55 12.18 -24.41
CA ALA A 16 20.03 12.93 -23.26
C ALA A 16 19.45 12.06 -22.13
N THR A 17 19.27 10.76 -22.33
CA THR A 17 18.61 9.87 -21.34
C THR A 17 19.56 9.10 -20.45
N VAL A 18 20.88 9.16 -20.67
CA VAL A 18 21.88 8.36 -19.91
C VAL A 18 22.55 9.17 -18.79
N ARG A 19 22.29 10.47 -18.66
CA ARG A 19 22.83 11.32 -17.58
C ARG A 19 22.01 11.27 -16.29
N SER A 20 21.67 10.08 -15.82
CA SER A 20 21.39 9.79 -14.41
C SER A 20 21.28 8.27 -14.26
N GLY A 21 22.39 7.61 -13.88
CA GLY A 21 22.40 6.16 -13.64
C GLY A 21 21.53 5.68 -12.47
N GLU A 22 20.77 6.56 -11.82
CA GLU A 22 19.73 6.16 -10.87
C GLU A 22 18.55 5.57 -11.63
N THR A 23 18.26 4.29 -11.37
CA THR A 23 17.04 3.64 -11.88
C THR A 23 15.78 4.37 -11.38
N THR A 24 14.69 4.31 -12.15
CA THR A 24 13.39 4.88 -11.75
C THR A 24 12.92 4.40 -10.37
N ARG A 25 13.34 3.19 -9.96
CA ARG A 25 13.14 2.62 -8.62
C ARG A 25 13.95 3.35 -7.55
N ALA A 26 15.24 3.59 -7.77
CA ALA A 26 16.09 4.34 -6.85
C ALA A 26 15.55 5.76 -6.59
N MET A 27 15.02 6.42 -7.62
CA MET A 27 14.38 7.73 -7.47
C MET A 27 13.13 7.69 -6.57
N ARG A 28 12.32 6.63 -6.65
CA ARG A 28 11.14 6.44 -5.79
C ARG A 28 11.54 6.17 -4.35
N GLU A 29 12.52 5.30 -4.15
CA GLU A 29 13.06 4.99 -2.82
C GLU A 29 13.63 6.25 -2.16
N ARG A 30 14.37 7.06 -2.93
CA ARG A 30 14.90 8.36 -2.48
C ARG A 30 13.79 9.36 -2.15
N ALA A 31 12.76 9.45 -2.98
CA ALA A 31 11.61 10.32 -2.70
C ALA A 31 10.85 9.88 -1.44
N GLN A 32 10.66 8.57 -1.24
CA GLN A 32 10.03 8.03 -0.04
C GLN A 32 10.88 8.30 1.21
N ALA A 33 12.20 8.13 1.11
CA ALA A 33 13.13 8.47 2.19
C ALA A 33 13.10 9.97 2.52
N MET A 34 13.00 10.85 1.52
CA MET A 34 12.84 12.29 1.77
C MET A 34 11.52 12.62 2.48
N LYS A 35 10.42 11.94 2.13
CA LYS A 35 9.13 12.13 2.82
C LYS A 35 9.21 11.70 4.28
N SER A 36 9.76 10.51 4.56
CA SER A 36 9.88 10.01 5.93
C SER A 36 10.83 10.85 6.78
N GLN A 37 11.95 11.30 6.20
CA GLN A 37 12.87 12.24 6.86
C GLN A 37 12.20 13.58 7.15
N ALA A 38 11.42 14.13 6.21
CA ALA A 38 10.70 15.39 6.41
C ALA A 38 9.66 15.30 7.53
N GLU A 39 8.95 14.17 7.63
CA GLU A 39 7.98 13.95 8.71
C GLU A 39 8.64 13.73 10.07
N ALA A 40 9.71 12.93 10.12
CA ALA A 40 10.49 12.73 11.33
C ALA A 40 11.11 14.05 11.83
N GLN A 41 11.65 14.86 10.92
CA GLN A 41 12.22 16.16 11.26
C GLN A 41 11.14 17.14 11.72
N TYR A 42 9.99 17.18 11.05
CA TYR A 42 8.87 18.01 11.49
C TYR A 42 8.38 17.65 12.90
N ALA A 43 8.30 16.36 13.23
CA ALA A 43 7.93 15.91 14.57
C ALA A 43 8.93 16.39 15.64
N LYS A 44 10.25 16.31 15.34
CA LYS A 44 11.31 16.83 16.21
C LYS A 44 11.23 18.34 16.38
N ASP A 45 11.16 19.07 15.27
CA ASP A 45 11.05 20.54 15.25
C ASP A 45 9.81 20.99 16.03
N THR A 46 8.68 20.31 15.86
CA THR A 46 7.43 20.60 16.59
C THR A 46 7.61 20.43 18.09
N ALA A 47 8.20 19.30 18.52
CA ALA A 47 8.46 19.05 19.94
C ALA A 47 9.49 20.03 20.54
N GLU A 48 10.42 20.53 19.74
CA GLU A 48 11.39 21.55 20.15
C GLU A 48 10.74 22.93 20.28
N CYS A 49 9.92 23.35 19.30
CA CYS A 49 9.16 24.59 19.35
C CYS A 49 8.26 24.67 20.60
N TYR A 50 7.60 23.56 20.96
CA TYR A 50 6.79 23.52 22.19
C TYR A 50 7.64 23.51 23.48
N ARG A 51 8.85 22.95 23.46
CA ARG A 51 9.73 22.92 24.64
C ARG A 51 10.39 24.26 24.94
N GLN A 52 10.73 25.04 23.92
CA GLN A 52 11.48 26.28 24.09
C GLN A 52 10.60 27.48 24.51
N ASN A 53 9.26 27.35 24.56
CA ASN A 53 8.32 28.44 24.87
C ASN A 53 8.49 29.72 24.02
N VAL A 54 9.26 29.65 22.93
CA VAL A 54 9.41 30.73 21.96
C VAL A 54 8.13 30.78 21.14
N PHE A 55 7.46 31.94 21.10
CA PHE A 55 6.21 32.21 20.36
C PHE A 55 5.87 31.13 19.32
N PRO A 56 4.98 30.17 19.68
CA PRO A 56 4.88 28.90 18.96
C PRO A 56 4.49 29.08 17.49
N TYR A 57 3.85 30.18 17.15
CA TYR A 57 3.41 30.50 15.79
C TYR A 57 4.57 30.62 14.79
N GLY A 58 5.63 31.39 15.09
CA GLY A 58 6.75 31.58 14.14
C GLY A 58 7.62 30.32 13.96
N CYS A 59 7.89 29.63 15.06
CA CYS A 59 8.71 28.40 15.05
C CYS A 59 7.99 27.26 14.31
N LEU A 60 6.69 27.05 14.61
CA LEU A 60 5.90 26.01 13.95
C LEU A 60 5.68 26.30 12.46
N ASP A 61 5.50 27.56 12.07
CA ASP A 61 5.31 27.90 10.66
C ASP A 61 6.60 27.74 9.85
N ALA A 62 7.76 28.05 10.44
CA ALA A 62 9.05 27.73 9.82
C ALA A 62 9.25 26.20 9.66
N ALA A 63 8.90 25.41 10.67
CA ALA A 63 8.95 23.95 10.60
C ALA A 63 7.98 23.38 9.54
N LYS A 64 6.76 23.92 9.45
CA LYS A 64 5.79 23.57 8.41
C LYS A 64 6.31 23.92 7.02
N SER A 65 6.95 25.09 6.85
CA SER A 65 7.53 25.50 5.56
C SER A 65 8.61 24.51 5.13
N ARG A 66 9.57 24.20 6.01
CA ARG A 66 10.62 23.21 5.71
C ARG A 66 10.06 21.84 5.33
N ARG A 67 9.04 21.38 6.07
CA ARG A 67 8.32 20.13 5.73
C ARG A 67 7.70 20.22 4.34
N LYS A 68 6.97 21.30 4.04
CA LYS A 68 6.31 21.51 2.76
C LYS A 68 7.32 21.52 1.60
N ASP A 69 8.45 22.18 1.77
CA ASP A 69 9.51 22.25 0.75
C ASP A 69 10.17 20.89 0.51
N ALA A 70 10.41 20.12 1.58
CA ALA A 70 10.94 18.77 1.47
C ALA A 70 9.94 17.81 0.79
N LEU A 71 8.65 17.88 1.14
CA LEU A 71 7.60 17.09 0.49
C LEU A 71 7.40 17.48 -0.99
N SER A 72 7.52 18.77 -1.31
CA SER A 72 7.47 19.28 -2.68
C SER A 72 8.61 18.70 -3.52
N ARG A 73 9.85 18.74 -3.01
CA ARG A 73 11.03 18.15 -3.67
C ARG A 73 10.90 16.64 -3.85
N ALA A 74 10.42 15.91 -2.83
CA ALA A 74 10.15 14.49 -2.96
C ALA A 74 9.08 14.19 -4.04
N SER A 75 8.04 15.02 -4.11
CA SER A 75 6.97 14.87 -5.11
C SER A 75 7.47 15.18 -6.53
N ALA A 76 8.41 16.11 -6.68
CA ALA A 76 9.07 16.39 -7.96
C ALA A 76 9.86 15.17 -8.45
N LEU A 77 10.64 14.53 -7.58
CA LEU A 77 11.37 13.30 -7.88
C LEU A 77 10.45 12.15 -8.29
N GLU A 78 9.30 11.98 -7.64
CA GLU A 78 8.31 10.98 -8.05
C GLU A 78 7.71 11.26 -9.43
N LYS A 79 7.41 12.52 -9.73
CA LYS A 79 6.91 12.93 -11.04
C LYS A 79 7.94 12.66 -12.12
N GLU A 80 9.21 12.97 -11.85
CA GLU A 80 10.32 12.71 -12.75
C GLU A 80 10.49 11.22 -13.01
N SER A 81 10.55 10.40 -11.96
CA SER A 81 10.60 8.92 -12.06
C SER A 81 9.47 8.35 -12.92
N ARG A 82 8.23 8.83 -12.75
CA ARG A 82 7.08 8.40 -13.56
C ARG A 82 7.21 8.85 -15.02
N SER A 83 7.77 10.03 -15.27
CA SER A 83 7.97 10.53 -16.63
C SER A 83 9.03 9.72 -17.38
N GLN A 84 10.11 9.34 -16.70
CA GLN A 84 11.17 8.49 -17.23
C GLN A 84 10.64 7.08 -17.50
N GLU A 85 9.91 6.47 -16.57
CA GLU A 85 9.27 5.16 -16.78
C GLU A 85 8.31 5.17 -17.99
N ARG A 86 7.54 6.25 -18.18
CA ARG A 86 6.68 6.41 -19.36
C ARG A 86 7.48 6.55 -20.65
N ALA A 87 8.63 7.22 -20.61
CA ALA A 87 9.51 7.35 -21.77
C ALA A 87 10.14 6.00 -22.14
N GLU A 88 10.67 5.27 -21.15
CA GLU A 88 11.21 3.92 -21.33
C GLU A 88 10.15 2.94 -21.87
N ASN A 89 8.93 2.98 -21.34
CA ASN A 89 7.84 2.15 -21.83
C ASN A 89 7.45 2.48 -23.27
N ARG A 90 7.43 3.77 -23.65
CA ARG A 90 7.19 4.18 -25.03
C ARG A 90 8.29 3.70 -25.97
N ALA A 91 9.55 3.81 -25.57
CA ALA A 91 10.68 3.31 -26.35
C ALA A 91 10.59 1.79 -26.56
N ARG A 92 10.30 1.03 -25.49
CA ARG A 92 10.10 -0.44 -25.57
C ARG A 92 8.90 -0.83 -26.43
N GLN A 93 7.84 -0.03 -26.44
CA GLN A 93 6.68 -0.27 -27.30
C GLN A 93 7.03 -0.01 -28.76
N ALA A 94 7.70 1.10 -29.06
CA ALA A 94 8.16 1.41 -30.41
C ALA A 94 9.08 0.31 -30.96
N GLU A 95 10.03 -0.18 -30.16
CA GLU A 95 10.90 -1.31 -30.53
C GLU A 95 10.11 -2.59 -30.81
N LYS A 96 9.10 -2.90 -29.98
CA LYS A 96 8.22 -4.06 -30.20
C LYS A 96 7.39 -3.92 -31.47
N GLU A 97 6.87 -2.73 -31.74
CA GLU A 97 6.09 -2.45 -32.95
C GLU A 97 6.96 -2.53 -34.21
N GLU A 98 8.18 -2.01 -34.16
CA GLU A 98 9.15 -2.15 -35.24
C GLU A 98 9.45 -3.63 -35.50
N ARG A 99 9.73 -4.42 -34.45
CA ARG A 99 9.97 -5.86 -34.58
C ARG A 99 8.77 -6.61 -35.16
N ARG A 100 7.55 -6.28 -34.71
CA ARG A 100 6.31 -6.85 -35.27
C ARG A 100 6.13 -6.47 -36.73
N SER A 101 6.43 -5.24 -37.11
CA SER A 101 6.33 -4.80 -38.50
C SER A 101 7.31 -5.56 -39.40
N ALA A 102 8.54 -5.80 -38.92
CA ALA A 102 9.54 -6.58 -39.64
C ALA A 102 9.14 -8.06 -39.75
N GLU A 103 8.57 -8.63 -38.69
CA GLU A 103 8.05 -10.00 -38.69
C GLU A 103 6.84 -10.16 -39.63
N ASN A 104 5.89 -9.24 -39.60
CA ASN A 104 4.73 -9.24 -40.51
C ASN A 104 5.17 -9.21 -41.99
N ARG A 105 6.17 -8.40 -42.34
CA ARG A 105 6.73 -8.39 -43.71
C ARG A 105 7.32 -9.74 -44.11
N ARG A 106 7.96 -10.45 -43.18
CA ARG A 106 8.46 -11.81 -43.43
C ARG A 106 7.32 -12.79 -43.65
N ILE A 107 6.31 -12.76 -42.78
CA ILE A 107 5.12 -13.62 -42.89
C ILE A 107 4.39 -13.37 -44.21
N GLU A 108 4.21 -12.11 -44.62
CA GLU A 108 3.58 -11.75 -45.90
C GLU A 108 4.39 -12.26 -47.10
N ALA A 109 5.72 -12.12 -47.07
CA ALA A 109 6.59 -12.65 -48.11
C ALA A 109 6.52 -14.18 -48.19
N GLU A 110 6.53 -14.87 -47.05
CA GLU A 110 6.38 -16.34 -47.00
C GLU A 110 5.00 -16.80 -47.50
N ALA A 111 3.93 -16.10 -47.11
CA ALA A 111 2.57 -16.39 -47.57
C ALA A 111 2.43 -16.19 -49.09
N ALA A 112 3.08 -15.18 -49.67
CA ALA A 112 3.10 -14.97 -51.12
C ALA A 112 3.82 -16.12 -51.85
N VAL A 113 4.96 -16.58 -51.32
CA VAL A 113 5.70 -17.72 -51.87
C VAL A 113 4.90 -19.02 -51.76
N GLN A 114 4.28 -19.28 -50.60
CA GLN A 114 3.43 -20.45 -50.41
C GLN A 114 2.20 -20.41 -51.34
N GLY A 115 1.52 -19.27 -51.44
CA GLY A 115 0.38 -19.09 -52.34
C GLY A 115 0.76 -19.28 -53.82
N ALA A 116 1.96 -18.86 -54.24
CA ALA A 116 2.45 -19.12 -55.60
C ALA A 116 2.73 -20.62 -55.83
N ARG A 117 3.31 -21.32 -54.84
CA ARG A 117 3.51 -22.78 -54.88
C ARG A 117 2.20 -23.55 -54.91
N GLU A 118 1.18 -23.11 -54.18
CA GLU A 118 -0.14 -23.74 -54.19
C GLU A 118 -0.88 -23.54 -55.51
N ARG A 119 -0.78 -22.37 -56.15
CA ARG A 119 -1.35 -22.14 -57.49
C ARG A 119 -0.71 -23.01 -58.57
N GLN A 120 0.56 -23.40 -58.39
CA GLN A 120 1.27 -24.31 -59.30
C GLN A 120 0.98 -25.80 -59.04
N LYS A 121 0.35 -26.16 -57.91
CA LYS A 121 -0.08 -27.54 -57.67
C LYS A 121 -1.42 -27.81 -58.37
N PRO A 122 -1.50 -28.75 -59.33
CA PRO A 122 -2.77 -29.16 -59.89
C PRO A 122 -3.55 -29.93 -58.81
N ALA A 123 -4.50 -29.26 -58.15
CA ALA A 123 -5.47 -29.93 -57.30
C ALA A 123 -6.37 -30.80 -58.19
N THR A 124 -6.29 -32.12 -58.03
CA THR A 124 -7.22 -33.05 -58.66
C THR A 124 -8.64 -32.73 -58.20
N GLN A 125 -9.62 -32.85 -59.10
CA GLN A 125 -11.01 -32.45 -58.89
C GLN A 125 -11.59 -33.02 -57.57
N GLY A 126 -11.26 -34.27 -57.23
CA GLY A 126 -11.67 -34.91 -55.98
C GLY A 126 -11.14 -34.27 -54.69
N GLN A 127 -9.96 -33.65 -54.69
CA GLN A 127 -9.45 -32.93 -53.51
C GLN A 127 -10.16 -31.60 -53.29
N ARG A 128 -10.66 -30.97 -54.36
CA ARG A 128 -11.48 -29.75 -54.25
C ARG A 128 -12.84 -30.10 -53.67
N ASP A 129 -13.47 -31.16 -54.15
CA ASP A 129 -14.79 -31.60 -53.70
C ASP A 129 -14.78 -32.04 -52.23
N GLU A 130 -13.74 -32.78 -51.78
CA GLU A 130 -13.57 -33.10 -50.36
C GLU A 130 -13.35 -31.85 -49.49
N ARG A 131 -12.62 -30.86 -49.99
CA ARG A 131 -12.35 -29.62 -49.25
C ARG A 131 -13.60 -28.78 -49.09
N PHE A 132 -14.42 -28.65 -50.14
CA PHE A 132 -15.71 -27.97 -50.06
C PHE A 132 -16.70 -28.71 -49.15
N ALA A 133 -16.73 -30.04 -49.18
CA ALA A 133 -17.57 -30.82 -48.27
C ALA A 133 -17.15 -30.63 -46.80
N LYS A 134 -15.84 -30.59 -46.51
CA LYS A 134 -15.32 -30.31 -45.17
C LYS A 134 -15.61 -28.88 -44.72
N GLU A 135 -15.40 -27.89 -45.59
CA GLU A 135 -15.71 -26.48 -45.29
C GLU A 135 -17.20 -26.24 -45.06
N ALA A 136 -18.07 -26.90 -45.82
CA ALA A 136 -19.52 -26.86 -45.61
C ALA A 136 -19.91 -27.46 -44.25
N GLY A 137 -19.37 -28.63 -43.90
CA GLY A 137 -19.61 -29.26 -42.59
C GLY A 137 -19.08 -28.42 -41.41
N ASP A 138 -17.94 -27.76 -41.58
CA ASP A 138 -17.37 -26.89 -40.53
C ASP A 138 -18.10 -25.54 -40.44
N ALA A 139 -18.69 -25.04 -41.52
CA ALA A 139 -19.53 -23.86 -41.52
C ALA A 139 -20.86 -24.12 -40.78
N GLU A 140 -21.48 -25.28 -40.99
CA GLU A 140 -22.69 -25.69 -40.26
C GLU A 140 -22.42 -25.87 -38.76
N LYS A 141 -21.32 -26.53 -38.38
CA LYS A 141 -20.91 -26.66 -36.97
C LYS A 141 -20.69 -25.29 -36.33
N ARG A 142 -20.08 -24.33 -37.05
CA ARG A 142 -19.88 -22.96 -36.55
C ARG A 142 -21.20 -22.21 -36.36
N ARG A 143 -22.14 -22.35 -37.30
CA ARG A 143 -23.48 -21.74 -37.19
C ARG A 143 -24.26 -22.32 -36.00
N ALA A 144 -24.25 -23.65 -35.84
CA ALA A 144 -24.89 -24.32 -34.71
C ALA A 144 -24.27 -23.88 -33.36
N LYS A 145 -22.94 -23.76 -33.29
CA LYS A 145 -22.24 -23.28 -32.09
C LYS A 145 -22.59 -21.83 -31.76
N LEU A 146 -22.60 -20.94 -32.74
CA LEU A 146 -22.98 -19.53 -32.55
C LEU A 146 -24.44 -19.39 -32.08
N GLN A 147 -25.36 -20.17 -32.62
CA GLN A 147 -26.76 -20.16 -32.15
C GLN A 147 -26.88 -20.68 -30.71
N ALA A 148 -26.15 -21.74 -30.35
CA ALA A 148 -26.12 -22.25 -28.98
C ALA A 148 -25.52 -21.24 -28.00
N GLU A 149 -24.45 -20.54 -28.40
CA GLU A 149 -23.82 -19.48 -27.58
C GLU A 149 -24.74 -18.28 -27.40
N GLN A 150 -25.43 -17.83 -28.46
CA GLN A 150 -26.42 -16.75 -28.36
C GLN A 150 -27.59 -17.12 -27.44
N ALA A 151 -28.10 -18.37 -27.53
CA ALA A 151 -29.15 -18.86 -26.64
C ALA A 151 -28.69 -18.99 -25.18
N ALA A 152 -27.43 -19.38 -24.95
CA ALA A 152 -26.86 -19.42 -23.60
C ALA A 152 -26.65 -18.01 -23.03
N HIS A 153 -26.24 -17.06 -23.86
CA HIS A 153 -26.05 -15.67 -23.47
C HIS A 153 -27.38 -14.98 -23.12
N SER A 154 -28.43 -15.19 -23.93
CA SER A 154 -29.75 -14.62 -23.65
C SER A 154 -30.36 -15.17 -22.36
N LYS A 155 -30.20 -16.47 -22.08
CA LYS A 155 -30.61 -17.07 -20.80
C LYS A 155 -29.89 -16.44 -19.60
N LYS A 156 -28.56 -16.28 -19.68
CA LYS A 156 -27.78 -15.63 -18.62
C LYS A 156 -28.22 -14.18 -18.38
N GLN A 157 -28.47 -13.43 -19.45
CA GLN A 157 -28.97 -12.06 -19.34
C GLN A 157 -30.35 -12.01 -18.67
N GLN A 158 -31.26 -12.93 -19.01
CA GLN A 158 -32.58 -13.01 -18.36
C GLN A 158 -32.46 -13.36 -16.88
N GLU A 159 -31.63 -14.34 -16.52
CA GLU A 159 -31.37 -14.69 -15.12
C GLU A 159 -30.78 -13.52 -14.34
N GLN A 160 -29.87 -12.76 -14.95
CA GLN A 160 -29.26 -11.61 -14.31
C GLN A 160 -30.27 -10.47 -14.09
N MET A 161 -31.11 -10.18 -15.08
CA MET A 161 -32.21 -9.21 -14.93
C MET A 161 -33.18 -9.61 -13.81
N LEU A 162 -33.49 -10.90 -13.67
CA LEU A 162 -34.34 -11.40 -12.58
C LEU A 162 -33.66 -11.24 -11.21
N ARG A 163 -32.38 -11.58 -11.10
CA ARG A 163 -31.60 -11.42 -9.85
C ARG A 163 -31.46 -9.94 -9.46
N ASP A 164 -31.23 -9.07 -10.43
CA ASP A 164 -31.11 -7.63 -10.18
C ASP A 164 -32.47 -7.04 -9.75
N ALA A 165 -33.58 -7.49 -10.35
CA ALA A 165 -34.92 -7.11 -9.92
C ALA A 165 -35.25 -7.59 -8.50
N GLU A 166 -34.86 -8.82 -8.13
CA GLU A 166 -34.99 -9.34 -6.77
C GLU A 166 -34.12 -8.56 -5.78
N ALA A 167 -32.87 -8.26 -6.16
CA ALA A 167 -31.96 -7.46 -5.34
C ALA A 167 -32.51 -6.06 -5.08
N GLU A 168 -33.11 -5.41 -6.09
CA GLU A 168 -33.71 -4.08 -5.94
C GLU A 168 -34.95 -4.12 -5.04
N ARG A 169 -35.77 -5.19 -5.12
CA ARG A 169 -36.90 -5.40 -4.20
C ARG A 169 -36.44 -5.59 -2.75
N LEU A 170 -35.33 -6.29 -2.52
CA LEU A 170 -34.78 -6.56 -1.19
C LEU A 170 -33.90 -5.42 -0.65
N ARG A 171 -33.47 -4.50 -1.49
CA ARG A 171 -32.62 -3.35 -1.16
C ARG A 171 -33.12 -2.53 0.04
N PRO A 172 -34.40 -2.10 0.13
CA PRO A 172 -34.87 -1.35 1.29
C PRO A 172 -34.81 -2.16 2.60
N ALA A 173 -35.07 -3.47 2.55
CA ALA A 173 -34.95 -4.34 3.72
C ALA A 173 -33.48 -4.50 4.15
N ARG A 174 -32.56 -4.65 3.20
CA ARG A 174 -31.12 -4.72 3.46
C ARG A 174 -30.58 -3.42 4.08
N ILE A 175 -31.01 -2.26 3.56
CA ILE A 175 -30.62 -0.95 4.12
C ILE A 175 -31.09 -0.82 5.57
N LYS A 176 -32.32 -1.25 5.88
CA LYS A 176 -32.83 -1.24 7.26
C LYS A 176 -32.01 -2.17 8.17
N ALA A 177 -31.75 -3.39 7.73
CA ALA A 177 -30.95 -4.36 8.49
C ALA A 177 -29.50 -3.87 8.73
N GLU A 178 -28.88 -3.22 7.74
CA GLU A 178 -27.56 -2.61 7.91
C GLU A 178 -27.56 -1.43 8.88
N ALA A 179 -28.60 -0.60 8.83
CA ALA A 179 -28.77 0.51 9.78
C ALA A 179 -28.97 0.00 11.22
N GLU A 180 -29.73 -1.09 11.42
CA GLU A 180 -29.90 -1.74 12.71
C GLU A 180 -28.57 -2.33 13.22
N ARG A 181 -27.84 -3.07 12.38
CA ARG A 181 -26.51 -3.59 12.73
C ARG A 181 -25.53 -2.50 13.11
N ARG A 182 -25.54 -1.36 12.40
CA ARG A 182 -24.70 -0.20 12.77
C ARG A 182 -25.05 0.32 14.16
N ARG A 183 -26.34 0.47 14.47
CA ARG A 183 -26.79 0.89 15.80
C ARG A 183 -26.39 -0.10 16.89
N GLU A 184 -26.46 -1.40 16.60
CA GLU A 184 -25.99 -2.44 17.54
C GLU A 184 -24.48 -2.35 17.78
N LEU A 185 -23.68 -2.16 16.72
CA LEU A 185 -22.24 -1.99 16.84
C LEU A 185 -21.85 -0.71 17.58
N GLU A 186 -22.59 0.38 17.37
CA GLU A 186 -22.40 1.63 18.11
C GLU A 186 -22.72 1.46 19.60
N LYS A 187 -23.82 0.77 19.93
CA LYS A 187 -24.15 0.43 21.33
C LYS A 187 -23.07 -0.44 21.97
N HIS A 188 -22.66 -1.50 21.29
CA HIS A 188 -21.59 -2.37 21.77
C HIS A 188 -20.28 -1.61 21.93
N GLY A 189 -19.94 -0.71 21.00
CA GLY A 189 -18.77 0.17 21.11
C GLY A 189 -18.85 1.10 22.31
N ALA A 190 -20.02 1.67 22.59
CA ALA A 190 -20.26 2.49 23.77
C ALA A 190 -20.11 1.68 25.07
N ASP A 191 -20.68 0.47 25.14
CA ASP A 191 -20.57 -0.42 26.30
C ASP A 191 -19.12 -0.84 26.58
N VAL A 192 -18.35 -1.13 25.53
CA VAL A 192 -16.92 -1.45 25.65
C VAL A 192 -16.13 -0.24 26.15
N ALA A 193 -16.39 0.95 25.61
CA ALA A 193 -15.74 2.18 26.06
C ALA A 193 -16.08 2.52 27.52
N GLU A 194 -17.33 2.30 27.93
CA GLU A 194 -17.81 2.51 29.30
C GLU A 194 -17.15 1.53 30.28
N ARG A 195 -17.06 0.25 29.90
CA ARG A 195 -16.33 -0.78 30.65
C ARG A 195 -14.84 -0.44 30.76
N ALA A 196 -14.23 0.07 29.70
CA ALA A 196 -12.83 0.49 29.72
C ALA A 196 -12.59 1.64 30.70
N LYS A 197 -13.47 2.65 30.73
CA LYS A 197 -13.42 3.76 31.70
C LYS A 197 -13.55 3.26 33.13
N ARG A 198 -14.54 2.40 33.42
CA ARG A 198 -14.71 1.79 34.76
C ARG A 198 -13.46 1.02 35.21
N ASN A 199 -12.85 0.25 34.29
CA ASN A 199 -11.64 -0.50 34.58
C ASN A 199 -10.45 0.43 34.86
N GLU A 200 -10.30 1.52 34.10
CA GLU A 200 -9.25 2.50 34.32
C GLU A 200 -9.42 3.23 35.66
N GLU A 201 -10.64 3.66 35.99
CA GLU A 201 -10.95 4.24 37.30
C GLU A 201 -10.67 3.28 38.46
N ALA A 202 -11.06 2.01 38.31
CA ALA A 202 -10.74 0.97 39.30
C ALA A 202 -9.24 0.77 39.45
N ARG A 203 -8.47 0.82 38.36
CA ARG A 203 -7.01 0.74 38.40
C ARG A 203 -6.41 1.92 39.15
N ARG A 204 -6.85 3.15 38.85
CA ARG A 204 -6.40 4.36 39.54
C ARG A 204 -6.70 4.32 41.04
N LYS A 205 -7.86 3.80 41.44
CA LYS A 205 -8.21 3.61 42.86
C LYS A 205 -7.26 2.62 43.55
N ARG A 206 -6.97 1.48 42.92
CA ARG A 206 -6.02 0.49 43.45
C ARG A 206 -4.60 1.06 43.56
N GLU A 207 -4.14 1.79 42.54
CA GLU A 207 -2.84 2.47 42.56
C GLU A 207 -2.77 3.51 43.71
N ALA A 208 -3.85 4.27 43.93
CA ALA A 208 -3.94 5.23 45.03
C ALA A 208 -3.97 4.57 46.42
N GLU A 209 -4.71 3.48 46.59
CA GLU A 209 -4.75 2.69 47.83
C GLU A 209 -3.38 2.05 48.12
N GLU A 210 -2.71 1.51 47.12
CA GLU A 210 -1.36 0.94 47.26
C GLU A 210 -0.33 2.02 47.61
N ALA A 211 -0.41 3.20 46.98
CA ALA A 211 0.44 4.34 47.32
C ALA A 211 0.20 4.81 48.76
N ALA A 212 -1.06 4.89 49.21
CA ALA A 212 -1.40 5.22 50.59
C ALA A 212 -0.91 4.15 51.58
N ALA A 213 -0.99 2.86 51.22
CA ALA A 213 -0.47 1.77 52.04
C ALA A 213 1.06 1.86 52.18
N LYS A 214 1.78 2.14 51.09
CA LYS A 214 3.24 2.37 51.12
C LYS A 214 3.63 3.57 51.97
N GLN A 215 2.87 4.67 51.90
CA GLN A 215 3.10 5.83 52.77
C GLN A 215 2.92 5.46 54.24
N ARG A 216 1.84 4.74 54.59
CA ARG A 216 1.62 4.26 55.96
C ARG A 216 2.72 3.33 56.46
N GLN A 217 3.22 2.45 55.59
CA GLN A 217 4.36 1.58 55.92
C GLN A 217 5.63 2.40 56.14
N ALA A 218 5.95 3.34 55.25
CA ALA A 218 7.11 4.22 55.41
C ALA A 218 7.04 5.07 56.68
N GLU A 219 5.86 5.59 57.04
CA GLU A 219 5.65 6.31 58.31
C GLU A 219 5.82 5.40 59.54
N ALA A 220 5.34 4.14 59.46
CA ALA A 220 5.51 3.17 60.55
C ALA A 220 6.98 2.73 60.70
N ASP A 221 7.68 2.54 59.59
CA ASP A 221 9.11 2.21 59.58
C ASP A 221 9.95 3.38 60.09
N ALA A 222 9.62 4.63 59.72
CA ALA A 222 10.25 5.82 60.27
C ALA A 222 10.09 5.91 61.81
N LYS A 223 8.88 5.66 62.33
CA LYS A 223 8.63 5.61 63.77
C LYS A 223 9.42 4.49 64.47
N ARG A 224 9.57 3.31 63.84
CA ARG A 224 10.40 2.21 64.38
C ARG A 224 11.89 2.55 64.45
N VAL A 225 12.40 3.36 63.53
CA VAL A 225 13.80 3.82 63.55
C VAL A 225 14.01 4.83 64.69
N ASP A 226 13.03 5.70 64.96
CA ASP A 226 13.08 6.69 66.05
C ASP A 226 12.91 6.08 67.45
N ASP A 227 12.27 4.91 67.58
CA ASP A 227 12.06 4.20 68.86
C ASP A 227 13.36 3.63 69.50
N GLY A 228 14.55 3.92 68.96
CA GLY A 228 15.87 3.68 69.60
C GLY A 228 16.28 2.20 69.82
N SER A 229 15.34 1.27 69.73
CA SER A 229 15.55 -0.17 69.95
C SER A 229 16.25 -0.86 68.77
N PHE A 230 16.11 -0.34 67.55
CA PHE A 230 16.79 -0.88 66.37
C PHE A 230 18.31 -0.56 66.37
N LEU A 231 18.70 0.63 66.83
CA LEU A 231 20.10 1.02 67.04
C LEU A 231 20.75 0.25 68.20
N CYS A 232 19.96 -0.09 69.23
CA CYS A 232 20.34 -1.00 70.32
C CYS A 232 20.68 -2.41 69.80
N TRP A 233 19.94 -2.91 68.80
CA TRP A 233 20.16 -4.25 68.23
C TRP A 233 21.37 -4.30 67.29
N LEU A 234 21.59 -3.26 66.46
CA LEU A 234 22.73 -3.16 65.55
C LEU A 234 24.05 -2.75 66.23
N TRP A 235 23.99 -1.94 67.31
CA TRP A 235 25.15 -1.57 68.12
C TRP A 235 24.85 -1.66 69.63
N PRO A 236 24.79 -2.89 70.19
CA PRO A 236 24.39 -3.10 71.58
C PRO A 236 25.32 -2.42 72.59
N ALA A 237 26.63 -2.39 72.30
CA ALA A 237 27.64 -1.84 73.20
C ALA A 237 27.58 -0.32 73.38
N ARG A 238 26.87 0.41 72.50
CA ARG A 238 26.88 1.88 72.48
C ARG A 238 25.53 2.52 72.80
N PHE A 239 24.42 1.80 72.59
CA PHE A 239 23.07 2.37 72.69
C PHE A 239 22.10 1.63 73.62
N CYS A 240 22.44 0.45 74.16
CA CYS A 240 21.60 -0.21 75.15
C CYS A 240 21.96 0.23 76.58
N GLN A 241 21.03 0.89 77.29
CA GLN A 241 21.18 1.10 78.73
C GLN A 241 21.06 -0.24 79.48
N PRO A 242 21.92 -0.50 80.50
CA PRO A 242 21.89 -1.74 81.26
C PRO A 242 20.60 -1.81 82.09
N ARG A 243 19.75 -2.79 81.76
CA ARG A 243 18.48 -3.03 82.44
C ARG A 243 18.77 -3.51 83.86
N SER A 244 18.59 -2.65 84.84
CA SER A 244 18.70 -2.98 86.26
C SER A 244 17.67 -4.05 86.64
N ALA A 245 18.17 -5.20 87.08
CA ALA A 245 17.38 -6.27 87.66
C ALA A 245 16.71 -5.80 88.96
N GLY A 246 15.38 -5.73 88.96
CA GLY A 246 14.57 -5.53 90.16
C GLY A 246 14.18 -6.88 90.74
N LYS A 247 14.54 -7.09 92.01
CA LYS A 247 14.09 -8.17 92.90
C LYS A 247 12.59 -8.06 93.19
#